data_AF-A0A8J5NLJ1-F1
#
_entry.id   AF-A0A8J5NLJ1-F1
#
_cell.length_a   1.000
_cell.length_b   1.000
_cell.length_c   1.000
_cell.angle_alpha   90.00
_cell.angle_beta   90.00
_cell.angle_gamma   90.00
#
_symmetry.space_group_name_H-M   'P 1'
#
loop_
_entity.id
_entity.type
_entity.pdbx_description
1 polymer ?
#
loop_
_entity_poly.entity_id
_entity_poly.type
_entity_poly.pdbx_seq_one_letter_code
_entity_poly.pdbx_strand_id
1 'polypeptide(L)'
;MASAAFQHSCIATAEVLPFVEPQGAPNAPDGYAPGQVSCPETRPAIRQANNLSNDETTWLEQRDKNTVSALRYILKRFNIGNIDTDSYLDGIVSDGDAPPRIGIAISGGGYRAMMNGAGAIAAFDNRTTNSGTKGQLGGILQATTYLSGLSGGSWTVGSLYTQNFTSVESIISAKSGFLSTLWQFDDSIIEAYTFSSIANDTNFADAQTPMPIIVAIERTTGQVQIATNSTIVEFNPWEMGSYDPGLSAFAPLKYVSSSFDNGTLKRGSHCIAGVDNVVFVMGTSASLFNQAFLQIDKANNVPDFLLKAINNTLADIGEENRDIANWPNPFIGTTLKTILTPIRRF
;
A
#
# COMPACT_ATOMS: atom_id res chain seq x y z
N MET A 1 -0.94 -25.56 63.94
CA MET A 1 -0.92 -26.16 62.59
C MET A 1 -1.51 -25.12 61.64
N ALA A 2 -0.64 -24.43 60.91
CA ALA A 2 -0.98 -23.23 60.15
C ALA A 2 -1.37 -23.59 58.71
N SER A 3 -2.43 -22.92 58.24
CA SER A 3 -3.01 -23.00 56.90
C SER A 3 -2.07 -22.43 55.84
N ALA A 4 -2.04 -23.07 54.68
CA ALA A 4 -1.29 -22.67 53.50
C ALA A 4 -1.92 -21.45 52.80
N ALA A 5 -1.07 -20.51 52.40
CA ALA A 5 -1.35 -19.55 51.33
C ALA A 5 -0.04 -19.33 50.56
N PHE A 6 0.08 -19.96 49.39
CA PHE A 6 1.15 -19.69 48.43
C PHE A 6 0.80 -18.39 47.69
N GLN A 7 1.49 -17.30 48.02
CA GLN A 7 1.61 -16.14 47.12
C GLN A 7 2.80 -16.40 46.19
N HIS A 8 2.53 -16.68 44.91
CA HIS A 8 3.54 -16.53 43.86
C HIS A 8 3.34 -15.14 43.23
N SER A 9 4.20 -14.20 43.61
CA SER A 9 4.37 -12.94 42.91
C SER A 9 5.18 -13.18 41.65
N CYS A 10 4.55 -13.29 40.48
CA CYS A 10 5.21 -13.09 39.19
C CYS A 10 5.19 -11.58 38.88
N ILE A 11 6.24 -10.87 39.27
CA ILE A 11 6.53 -9.56 38.70
C ILE A 11 7.10 -9.83 37.30
N ALA A 12 6.24 -9.75 36.28
CA ALA A 12 6.71 -9.63 34.91
C ALA A 12 7.32 -8.23 34.76
N THR A 13 8.64 -8.16 34.67
CA THR A 13 9.33 -6.95 34.22
C THR A 13 8.86 -6.66 32.80
N ALA A 14 8.05 -5.61 32.64
CA ALA A 14 7.75 -5.07 31.33
C ALA A 14 9.05 -4.54 30.73
N GLU A 15 9.65 -5.29 29.81
CA GLU A 15 10.68 -4.74 28.93
C GLU A 15 10.04 -3.57 28.19
N VAL A 16 10.51 -2.37 28.51
CA VAL A 16 10.21 -1.16 27.74
C VAL A 16 10.90 -1.36 26.40
N LEU A 17 10.12 -1.76 25.39
CA LEU A 17 10.57 -1.70 24.01
C LEU A 17 11.06 -0.26 23.75
N PRO A 18 12.28 -0.09 23.20
CA PRO A 18 12.83 1.24 22.96
C PRO A 18 11.84 2.05 22.11
N PHE A 19 11.72 3.34 22.44
CA PHE A 19 11.02 4.31 21.61
C PHE A 19 11.50 4.15 20.16
N VAL A 20 10.64 3.61 19.30
CA VAL A 20 10.94 3.51 17.87
C VAL A 20 10.77 4.92 17.32
N GLU A 21 11.91 5.55 17.04
CA GLU A 21 11.95 6.85 16.37
C GLU A 21 11.23 6.73 15.01
N PRO A 22 10.38 7.70 14.60
CA PRO A 22 9.69 7.63 13.32
C PRO A 22 10.70 7.46 12.17
N GLN A 23 10.65 6.32 11.49
CA GLN A 23 11.59 6.02 10.40
C GLN A 23 11.14 6.57 9.03
N GLY A 24 10.01 7.29 8.99
CA GLY A 24 9.52 8.00 7.81
C GLY A 24 9.49 9.50 8.08
N ALA A 25 10.19 10.28 7.25
CA ALA A 25 10.11 11.75 7.29
C ALA A 25 8.86 12.22 6.53
N PRO A 26 8.24 13.35 6.90
CA PRO A 26 7.27 14.01 6.03
C PRO A 26 7.94 14.34 4.68
N ASN A 27 7.39 13.82 3.58
CA ASN A 27 7.96 13.96 2.22
C ASN A 27 7.15 14.90 1.31
N ALA A 28 5.93 15.23 1.71
CA ALA A 28 5.11 16.18 0.99
C ALA A 28 5.64 17.61 1.16
N PRO A 29 5.60 18.44 0.09
CA PRO A 29 6.24 19.75 0.07
C PRO A 29 5.54 20.80 0.95
N ASP A 30 4.24 20.63 1.25
CA ASP A 30 3.47 21.58 2.05
C ASP A 30 2.46 20.85 2.96
N GLY A 31 2.97 20.08 3.93
CA GLY A 31 2.13 19.28 4.82
C GLY A 31 1.34 18.23 4.03
N TYR A 32 0.01 18.39 3.94
CA TYR A 32 -0.86 17.51 3.13
C TYR A 32 -1.11 18.02 1.71
N ALA A 33 -0.81 19.28 1.43
CA ALA A 33 -1.15 19.92 0.17
C ALA A 33 -0.07 19.68 -0.90
N PRO A 34 -0.47 19.44 -2.16
CA PRO A 34 0.47 19.44 -3.28
C PRO A 34 1.13 20.79 -3.45
N GLY A 35 2.44 20.78 -3.74
CA GLY A 35 3.24 21.98 -3.83
C GLY A 35 4.16 22.00 -5.05
N GLN A 36 4.61 23.20 -5.42
CA GLN A 36 5.63 23.36 -6.45
C GLN A 36 6.99 22.89 -5.95
N VAL A 37 7.68 22.10 -6.76
CA VAL A 37 9.02 21.59 -6.48
C VAL A 37 9.94 21.76 -7.70
N SER A 38 11.24 21.71 -7.44
CA SER A 38 12.25 21.61 -8.49
C SER A 38 12.08 20.32 -9.27
N CYS A 39 12.14 20.47 -10.58
CA CYS A 39 11.89 19.41 -11.55
C CYS A 39 13.23 18.73 -11.87
N PRO A 40 13.36 17.39 -11.82
CA PRO A 40 14.65 16.70 -11.93
C PRO A 40 15.30 16.89 -13.31
N GLU A 41 16.63 16.81 -13.38
CA GLU A 41 17.40 17.06 -14.62
C GLU A 41 16.88 16.22 -15.79
N THR A 42 16.77 14.91 -15.59
CA THR A 42 16.01 14.02 -16.47
C THR A 42 14.53 14.27 -16.27
N ARG A 43 13.87 14.82 -17.30
CA ARG A 43 12.47 15.19 -17.20
C ARG A 43 11.57 13.95 -17.08
N PRO A 44 10.67 13.90 -16.08
CA PRO A 44 9.68 12.85 -15.97
C PRO A 44 8.81 12.81 -17.23
N ALA A 45 8.49 11.59 -17.67
CA ALA A 45 7.74 11.36 -18.89
C ALA A 45 6.73 10.22 -18.68
N ILE A 46 5.62 10.31 -19.42
CA ILE A 46 4.62 9.26 -19.51
C ILE A 46 5.17 8.16 -20.39
N ARG A 47 5.07 6.91 -19.92
CA ARG A 47 5.46 5.74 -20.69
C ARG A 47 4.26 4.95 -21.18
N GLN A 48 4.48 4.18 -22.23
CA GLN A 48 3.53 3.17 -22.71
C GLN A 48 3.49 1.99 -21.74
N ALA A 49 2.33 1.39 -21.56
CA ALA A 49 2.14 0.19 -20.75
C ALA A 49 2.45 -1.11 -21.51
N ASN A 50 3.60 -1.18 -22.20
CA ASN A 50 3.98 -2.36 -22.98
C ASN A 50 4.87 -3.34 -22.20
N ASN A 51 5.46 -2.88 -21.10
CA ASN A 51 6.42 -3.57 -20.26
C ASN A 51 6.45 -2.93 -18.86
N LEU A 52 7.18 -3.54 -17.93
CA LEU A 52 7.47 -2.96 -16.62
C LEU A 52 8.36 -1.71 -16.77
N SER A 53 8.32 -0.82 -15.78
CA SER A 53 9.25 0.32 -15.75
C SER A 53 10.69 -0.14 -15.53
N ASN A 54 11.65 0.74 -15.88
CA ASN A 54 13.07 0.49 -15.60
C ASN A 54 13.34 0.40 -14.09
N ASP A 55 12.64 1.22 -13.29
CA ASP A 55 12.77 1.21 -11.83
C ASP A 55 12.32 -0.13 -11.25
N GLU A 56 11.16 -0.64 -11.69
CA GLU A 56 10.66 -1.95 -11.27
C GLU A 56 11.57 -3.08 -11.74
N THR A 57 12.03 -3.04 -12.98
CA THR A 57 12.93 -4.08 -13.53
C THR A 57 14.25 -4.12 -12.77
N THR A 58 14.85 -2.97 -12.48
CA THR A 58 16.10 -2.87 -11.71
C THR A 58 15.90 -3.34 -10.27
N TRP A 59 14.77 -2.98 -9.66
CA TRP A 59 14.43 -3.41 -8.31
C TRP A 59 14.21 -4.93 -8.25
N LEU A 60 13.60 -5.53 -9.27
CA LEU A 60 13.39 -6.98 -9.37
C LEU A 60 14.71 -7.76 -9.37
N GLU A 61 15.76 -7.26 -10.03
CA GLU A 61 17.09 -7.92 -10.00
C GLU A 61 17.65 -8.07 -8.57
N GLN A 62 17.32 -7.14 -7.68
CA GLN A 62 17.67 -7.21 -6.26
C GLN A 62 16.65 -8.04 -5.48
N ARG A 63 15.35 -7.84 -5.73
CA ARG A 63 14.28 -8.58 -5.05
C ARG A 63 14.41 -10.07 -5.28
N ASP A 64 14.76 -10.50 -6.49
CA ASP A 64 14.91 -11.90 -6.86
C ASP A 64 15.95 -12.61 -5.97
N LYS A 65 17.05 -11.93 -5.60
CA LYS A 65 18.06 -12.47 -4.66
C LYS A 65 17.49 -12.65 -3.24
N ASN A 66 16.71 -11.68 -2.79
CA ASN A 66 16.05 -11.74 -1.48
C ASN A 66 14.95 -12.81 -1.46
N THR A 67 14.16 -12.92 -2.52
CA THR A 67 13.13 -13.95 -2.72
C THR A 67 13.75 -15.34 -2.72
N VAL A 68 14.84 -15.58 -3.47
CA VAL A 68 15.52 -16.89 -3.47
C VAL A 68 16.02 -17.25 -2.07
N SER A 69 16.61 -16.29 -1.35
CA SER A 69 17.10 -16.52 0.01
C SER A 69 15.95 -16.87 0.97
N ALA A 70 14.83 -16.15 0.89
CA ALA A 70 13.64 -16.41 1.70
C ALA A 70 12.96 -17.75 1.32
N LEU A 71 12.87 -18.06 0.03
CA LEU A 71 12.36 -19.34 -0.48
C LEU A 71 13.18 -20.51 0.07
N ARG A 72 14.51 -20.40 0.07
CA ARG A 72 15.38 -21.43 0.63
C ARG A 72 15.12 -21.66 2.10
N TYR A 73 14.97 -20.58 2.87
CA TYR A 73 14.63 -20.66 4.28
C TYR A 73 13.29 -21.36 4.51
N ILE A 74 12.21 -20.94 3.82
CA ILE A 74 10.88 -21.52 4.05
C ILE A 74 10.77 -22.97 3.56
N LEU A 75 11.35 -23.30 2.40
CA LEU A 75 11.23 -24.65 1.82
C LEU A 75 11.95 -25.69 2.69
N LYS A 76 13.14 -25.35 3.20
CA LYS A 76 13.84 -26.18 4.20
C LYS A 76 12.99 -26.40 5.45
N ARG A 77 12.38 -25.32 5.95
CA ARG A 77 11.59 -25.34 7.18
C ARG A 77 10.28 -26.10 7.03
N PHE A 78 9.65 -26.01 5.86
CA PHE A 78 8.45 -26.77 5.51
C PHE A 78 8.73 -28.26 5.35
N ASN A 79 10.00 -28.63 5.08
CA ASN A 79 10.47 -30.01 5.05
C ASN A 79 9.55 -30.88 4.17
N ILE A 80 9.44 -30.51 2.88
CA ILE A 80 8.49 -31.05 1.90
C ILE A 80 8.87 -32.48 1.45
N GLY A 81 9.41 -33.31 2.35
CA GLY A 81 9.73 -34.71 2.12
C GLY A 81 10.86 -34.91 1.12
N ASN A 82 10.55 -35.56 -0.01
CA ASN A 82 11.52 -36.14 -0.96
C ASN A 82 12.12 -35.14 -1.96
N ILE A 83 12.05 -33.84 -1.69
CA ILE A 83 12.58 -32.80 -2.57
C ILE A 83 13.82 -32.23 -1.91
N ASP A 84 14.96 -32.30 -2.61
CA ASP A 84 16.12 -31.48 -2.28
C ASP A 84 15.81 -30.04 -2.70
N THR A 85 15.31 -29.25 -1.75
CA THR A 85 14.89 -27.88 -2.00
C THR A 85 16.07 -26.96 -2.34
N ASP A 86 17.29 -27.31 -1.91
CA ASP A 86 18.47 -26.54 -2.27
C ASP A 86 18.82 -26.76 -3.74
N SER A 87 18.94 -28.03 -4.15
CA SER A 87 19.22 -28.35 -5.56
C SER A 87 18.12 -27.86 -6.50
N TYR A 88 16.86 -27.88 -6.07
CA TYR A 88 15.75 -27.35 -6.87
C TYR A 88 15.88 -25.84 -7.10
N LEU A 89 16.15 -25.07 -6.04
CA LEU A 89 16.34 -23.61 -6.16
C LEU A 89 17.62 -23.26 -6.91
N ASP A 90 18.69 -24.02 -6.70
CA ASP A 90 19.96 -23.82 -7.41
C ASP A 90 19.78 -24.04 -8.91
N GLY A 91 18.99 -25.05 -9.31
CA GLY A 91 18.61 -25.30 -10.70
C GLY A 91 17.96 -24.08 -11.35
N ILE A 92 16.90 -23.54 -10.73
CA ILE A 92 16.18 -22.34 -11.22
C ILE A 92 17.14 -21.16 -11.41
N VAL A 93 17.99 -20.91 -10.41
CA VAL A 93 18.93 -19.78 -10.47
C VAL A 93 20.01 -20.00 -11.54
N SER A 94 20.48 -21.24 -11.71
CA SER A 94 21.55 -21.59 -12.65
C SER A 94 21.12 -21.58 -14.11
N ASP A 95 19.84 -21.87 -14.39
CA ASP A 95 19.28 -21.84 -15.74
C ASP A 95 19.08 -20.40 -16.27
N GLY A 96 19.30 -19.39 -15.41
CA GLY A 96 19.11 -17.98 -15.74
C GLY A 96 17.63 -17.57 -15.75
N ASP A 97 16.74 -18.44 -15.26
CA ASP A 97 15.32 -18.17 -15.14
C ASP A 97 15.05 -17.22 -13.96
N ALA A 98 14.01 -16.40 -14.09
CA ALA A 98 13.52 -15.60 -12.98
C ALA A 98 12.96 -16.53 -11.88
N PRO A 99 13.26 -16.28 -10.58
CA PRO A 99 12.70 -17.08 -9.52
C PRO A 99 11.17 -16.95 -9.47
N PRO A 100 10.46 -17.90 -8.82
CA PRO A 100 9.02 -17.81 -8.66
C PRO A 100 8.62 -16.50 -7.99
N ARG A 101 7.85 -15.67 -8.72
CA ARG A 101 7.30 -14.42 -8.18
C ARG A 101 6.02 -14.70 -7.44
N ILE A 102 6.00 -14.38 -6.15
CA ILE A 102 4.84 -14.57 -5.29
C ILE A 102 4.09 -13.23 -5.17
N GLY A 103 2.80 -13.22 -5.48
CA GLY A 103 1.92 -12.08 -5.25
C GLY A 103 0.95 -12.36 -4.11
N ILE A 104 0.82 -11.44 -3.16
CA ILE A 104 -0.24 -11.44 -2.15
C ILE A 104 -1.22 -10.32 -2.51
N ALA A 105 -2.51 -10.64 -2.58
CA ALA A 105 -3.57 -9.68 -2.87
C ALA A 105 -4.58 -9.64 -1.71
N ILE A 106 -4.80 -8.45 -1.13
CA ILE A 106 -5.75 -8.22 -0.05
C ILE A 106 -6.99 -7.52 -0.63
N SER A 107 -8.14 -8.19 -0.52
CA SER A 107 -9.41 -7.72 -1.10
C SER A 107 -9.95 -6.46 -0.42
N GLY A 108 -10.99 -5.88 -1.03
CA GLY A 108 -11.84 -4.90 -0.36
C GLY A 108 -12.73 -5.50 0.73
N GLY A 109 -13.40 -4.63 1.49
CA GLY A 109 -14.27 -5.03 2.61
C GLY A 109 -14.03 -4.25 3.90
N GLY A 110 -13.42 -3.07 3.80
CA GLY A 110 -13.21 -2.16 4.91
C GLY A 110 -12.36 -2.69 6.05
N TYR A 111 -12.65 -2.28 7.28
CA TYR A 111 -11.90 -2.74 8.46
C TYR A 111 -11.85 -4.25 8.59
N ARG A 112 -12.89 -4.98 8.15
CA ARG A 112 -12.85 -6.44 8.13
C ARG A 112 -11.75 -6.94 7.21
N ALA A 113 -11.70 -6.45 5.97
CA ALA A 113 -10.64 -6.83 5.04
C ALA A 113 -9.26 -6.39 5.55
N MET A 114 -9.18 -5.19 6.13
CA MET A 114 -7.95 -4.66 6.70
C MET A 114 -7.39 -5.59 7.79
N MET A 115 -8.21 -5.95 8.78
CA MET A 115 -7.77 -6.73 9.94
C MET A 115 -7.56 -8.21 9.60
N ASN A 116 -8.35 -8.79 8.69
CA ASN A 116 -8.10 -10.15 8.21
C ASN A 116 -6.82 -10.21 7.37
N GLY A 117 -6.61 -9.24 6.49
CA GLY A 117 -5.38 -9.08 5.73
C GLY A 117 -4.17 -8.94 6.66
N ALA A 118 -4.26 -8.08 7.67
CA ALA A 118 -3.22 -7.89 8.68
C ALA A 118 -2.90 -9.20 9.43
N GLY A 119 -3.92 -9.97 9.84
CA GLY A 119 -3.70 -11.27 10.49
C GLY A 119 -2.97 -12.27 9.59
N ALA A 120 -3.33 -12.34 8.30
CA ALA A 120 -2.62 -13.17 7.33
C ALA A 120 -1.17 -12.71 7.13
N ILE A 121 -0.95 -11.40 6.98
CA ILE A 121 0.40 -10.82 6.87
C ILE A 121 1.24 -11.14 8.10
N ALA A 122 0.69 -11.00 9.32
CA ALA A 122 1.39 -11.37 10.55
C ALA A 122 1.79 -12.85 10.60
N ALA A 123 0.92 -13.75 10.11
CA ALA A 123 1.24 -15.16 10.03
C ALA A 123 2.36 -15.48 9.01
N PHE A 124 2.45 -14.68 7.93
CA PHE A 124 3.44 -14.83 6.87
C PHE A 124 4.76 -14.11 7.16
N ASP A 125 4.77 -13.17 8.10
CA ASP A 125 5.93 -12.35 8.43
C ASP A 125 6.85 -13.06 9.43
N ASN A 126 8.10 -13.33 9.07
CA ASN A 126 9.07 -13.94 9.99
C ASN A 126 9.46 -13.03 11.18
N ARG A 127 9.09 -11.74 11.14
CA ARG A 127 9.31 -10.79 12.23
C ARG A 127 8.27 -10.94 13.35
N THR A 128 7.15 -11.61 13.09
CA THR A 128 6.13 -11.89 14.10
C THR A 128 6.60 -13.00 15.04
N THR A 129 6.41 -12.79 16.34
CA THR A 129 6.84 -13.70 17.39
C THR A 129 6.31 -15.11 17.13
N ASN A 130 7.22 -16.10 17.14
CA ASN A 130 6.95 -17.52 16.89
C ASN A 130 6.44 -17.89 15.47
N SER A 131 6.31 -16.96 14.52
CA SER A 131 5.83 -17.27 13.15
C SER A 131 6.80 -18.17 12.35
N GLY A 132 8.07 -18.21 12.75
CA GLY A 132 9.09 -19.10 12.19
C GLY A 132 9.09 -20.52 12.79
N THR A 133 8.27 -20.83 13.80
CA THR A 133 8.31 -22.15 14.45
C THR A 133 7.68 -23.25 13.58
N LYS A 134 7.88 -24.53 13.96
CA LYS A 134 7.37 -25.68 13.20
C LYS A 134 5.84 -25.59 13.03
N GLY A 135 5.36 -25.72 11.80
CA GLY A 135 3.94 -25.63 11.45
C GLY A 135 3.42 -24.21 11.19
N GLN A 136 4.26 -23.19 11.33
CA GLN A 136 3.89 -21.79 11.08
C GLN A 136 4.39 -21.29 9.71
N LEU A 137 3.83 -20.18 9.23
CA LEU A 137 4.00 -19.69 7.85
C LEU A 137 4.96 -18.51 7.70
N GLY A 138 5.68 -18.14 8.75
CA GLY A 138 6.62 -17.01 8.74
C GLY A 138 7.72 -17.16 7.68
N GLY A 139 8.00 -16.09 6.94
CA GLY A 139 8.95 -16.07 5.83
C GLY A 139 8.28 -16.04 4.45
N ILE A 140 6.99 -16.35 4.34
CA ILE A 140 6.24 -16.20 3.09
C ILE A 140 6.23 -14.73 2.65
N LEU A 141 6.05 -13.79 3.59
CA LEU A 141 6.08 -12.36 3.27
C LEU A 141 7.45 -11.93 2.74
N GLN A 142 8.52 -12.44 3.35
CA GLN A 142 9.89 -12.18 2.90
C GLN A 142 10.17 -12.72 1.49
N ALA A 143 9.51 -13.84 1.10
CA ALA A 143 9.60 -14.38 -0.25
C ALA A 143 8.68 -13.68 -1.27
N THR A 144 7.73 -12.85 -0.83
CA THR A 144 6.71 -12.23 -1.68
C THR A 144 7.30 -11.15 -2.59
N THR A 145 7.04 -11.17 -3.89
CA THR A 145 7.50 -10.11 -4.82
C THR A 145 6.59 -8.90 -4.79
N TYR A 146 5.27 -9.11 -4.82
CA TYR A 146 4.25 -8.05 -4.89
C TYR A 146 3.21 -8.19 -3.79
N LEU A 147 2.83 -7.07 -3.18
CA LEU A 147 1.78 -6.99 -2.17
C LEU A 147 0.73 -5.96 -2.62
N SER A 148 -0.43 -6.44 -3.07
CA SER A 148 -1.49 -5.59 -3.59
C SER A 148 -2.68 -5.46 -2.65
N GLY A 149 -3.33 -4.30 -2.69
CA GLY A 149 -4.50 -3.99 -1.86
C GLY A 149 -5.56 -3.19 -2.61
N LEU A 150 -6.83 -3.58 -2.40
CA LEU A 150 -8.01 -2.84 -2.87
C LEU A 150 -8.88 -2.45 -1.66
N SER A 151 -9.39 -1.21 -1.62
CA SER A 151 -10.30 -0.73 -0.56
C SER A 151 -9.75 -1.01 0.84
N GLY A 152 -10.45 -1.71 1.73
CA GLY A 152 -9.92 -2.06 3.06
C GLY A 152 -8.56 -2.78 3.04
N GLY A 153 -8.25 -3.52 1.97
CA GLY A 153 -6.92 -4.10 1.77
C GLY A 153 -5.84 -3.07 1.43
N SER A 154 -6.20 -1.95 0.77
CA SER A 154 -5.28 -0.83 0.57
C SER A 154 -4.86 -0.21 1.89
N TRP A 155 -5.72 -0.28 2.92
CA TRP A 155 -5.38 0.21 4.26
C TRP A 155 -4.34 -0.65 4.95
N THR A 156 -4.45 -1.98 4.83
CA THR A 156 -3.39 -2.88 5.29
C THR A 156 -2.10 -2.60 4.57
N VAL A 157 -2.11 -2.59 3.23
CA VAL A 157 -0.89 -2.37 2.45
C VAL A 157 -0.28 -1.01 2.76
N GLY A 158 -1.02 0.08 2.59
CA GLY A 158 -0.52 1.43 2.81
C GLY A 158 0.03 1.65 4.22
N SER A 159 -0.67 1.19 5.25
CA SER A 159 -0.22 1.37 6.64
C SER A 159 1.12 0.70 6.95
N LEU A 160 1.40 -0.49 6.38
CA LEU A 160 2.69 -1.15 6.56
C LEU A 160 3.85 -0.29 6.06
N TYR A 161 3.68 0.42 4.93
CA TYR A 161 4.73 1.22 4.32
C TYR A 161 4.85 2.65 4.86
N THR A 162 3.93 3.12 5.70
CA THR A 162 4.02 4.47 6.30
C THR A 162 5.25 4.70 7.20
N GLN A 163 5.91 3.62 7.62
CA GLN A 163 7.16 3.65 8.39
C GLN A 163 8.13 2.57 7.93
N ASN A 164 8.64 2.68 6.71
CA ASN A 164 9.70 1.79 6.22
C ASN A 164 9.35 0.30 6.38
N PHE A 165 8.11 -0.06 6.04
CA PHE A 165 7.59 -1.43 6.16
C PHE A 165 7.60 -1.99 7.59
N THR A 166 6.81 -1.39 8.49
CA THR A 166 6.65 -1.90 9.88
C THR A 166 5.92 -3.26 9.90
N SER A 167 6.10 -4.04 10.96
CA SER A 167 5.40 -5.33 11.11
C SER A 167 4.02 -5.14 11.75
N VAL A 168 3.06 -6.02 11.41
CA VAL A 168 1.73 -5.99 12.04
C VAL A 168 1.83 -6.14 13.56
N GLU A 169 2.70 -7.03 14.05
CA GLU A 169 2.92 -7.23 15.48
C GLU A 169 3.43 -5.95 16.17
N SER A 170 4.32 -5.21 15.52
CA SER A 170 4.83 -3.92 16.03
C SER A 170 3.73 -2.87 16.12
N ILE A 171 2.83 -2.78 15.14
CA ILE A 171 1.72 -1.82 15.16
C ILE A 171 0.79 -2.13 16.34
N ILE A 172 0.35 -3.38 16.50
CA ILE A 172 -0.64 -3.74 17.52
C ILE A 172 -0.08 -3.76 18.95
N SER A 173 1.24 -3.92 19.11
CA SER A 173 1.90 -3.94 20.43
C SER A 173 2.43 -2.57 20.86
N ALA A 174 2.45 -1.57 19.97
CA ALA A 174 2.91 -0.22 20.29
C ALA A 174 2.04 0.43 21.38
N LYS A 175 2.68 0.93 22.44
CA LYS A 175 1.99 1.61 23.57
C LYS A 175 2.20 3.12 23.59
N SER A 176 3.10 3.63 22.75
CA SER A 176 3.45 5.04 22.65
C SER A 176 4.04 5.33 21.27
N GLY A 177 4.19 6.62 20.97
CA GLY A 177 4.75 7.08 19.70
C GLY A 177 3.82 6.87 18.51
N PHE A 178 4.35 7.11 17.31
CA PHE A 178 3.56 7.09 16.08
C PHE A 178 2.83 5.75 15.83
N LEU A 179 3.50 4.62 16.02
CA LEU A 179 2.91 3.31 15.75
C LEU A 179 1.67 3.04 16.61
N SER A 180 1.63 3.60 17.82
CA SER A 180 0.47 3.46 18.71
C SER A 180 -0.77 4.19 18.18
N THR A 181 -0.62 5.19 17.30
CA THR A 181 -1.74 5.95 16.71
C THR A 181 -2.11 5.46 15.30
N LEU A 182 -1.23 4.71 14.63
CA LEU A 182 -1.41 4.33 13.22
C LEU A 182 -2.72 3.57 12.94
N TRP A 183 -3.13 2.68 13.85
CA TRP A 183 -4.42 1.96 13.80
C TRP A 183 -5.40 2.42 14.90
N GLN A 184 -5.24 3.64 15.41
CA GLN A 184 -6.28 4.29 16.20
C GLN A 184 -7.27 4.95 15.24
N PHE A 185 -8.33 4.21 14.91
CA PHE A 185 -9.31 4.55 13.88
C PHE A 185 -10.17 5.80 14.17
N ASP A 186 -9.98 6.42 15.33
CA ASP A 186 -10.65 7.66 15.74
C ASP A 186 -9.89 8.92 15.27
N ASP A 187 -8.62 8.79 14.85
CA ASP A 187 -7.77 9.89 14.34
C ASP A 187 -7.38 9.67 12.87
N SER A 188 -7.26 10.76 12.10
CA SER A 188 -6.84 10.69 10.70
C SER A 188 -5.39 10.23 10.56
N ILE A 189 -5.15 9.26 9.67
CA ILE A 189 -3.81 8.79 9.33
C ILE A 189 -3.03 9.96 8.67
N ILE A 190 -1.77 10.08 9.08
CA ILE A 190 -0.70 11.06 8.74
C ILE A 190 -0.90 12.03 7.56
N GLU A 191 -0.55 13.28 7.82
CA GLU A 191 -0.67 14.41 6.88
C GLU A 191 0.46 14.53 5.82
N ALA A 192 1.58 13.81 5.86
CA ALA A 192 2.75 14.18 5.04
C ALA A 192 3.59 13.06 4.38
N TYR A 193 3.21 11.78 4.50
CA TYR A 193 3.91 10.67 3.82
C TYR A 193 3.30 10.44 2.43
N THR A 194 4.12 10.29 1.39
CA THR A 194 3.65 10.09 0.01
C THR A 194 3.90 8.67 -0.44
N PHE A 195 3.03 8.12 -1.30
CA PHE A 195 3.19 6.78 -1.81
C PHE A 195 4.47 6.63 -2.65
N SER A 196 4.87 7.69 -3.34
CA SER A 196 6.15 7.72 -4.06
C SER A 196 7.39 7.85 -3.19
N SER A 197 7.27 8.23 -1.91
CA SER A 197 8.44 8.28 -1.02
C SER A 197 8.88 6.88 -0.59
N ILE A 198 8.00 5.88 -0.67
CA ILE A 198 8.34 4.45 -0.47
C ILE A 198 9.54 4.03 -1.32
N ALA A 199 9.69 4.57 -2.54
CA ALA A 199 10.83 4.30 -3.40
C ALA A 199 12.19 4.63 -2.76
N ASN A 200 12.22 5.53 -1.77
CA ASN A 200 13.42 5.98 -1.07
C ASN A 200 13.55 5.38 0.34
N ASP A 201 12.56 4.61 0.82
CA ASP A 201 12.64 3.93 2.11
C ASP A 201 13.69 2.84 2.05
N THR A 202 14.56 2.73 3.06
CA THR A 202 15.72 1.84 3.02
C THR A 202 15.33 0.39 2.77
N ASN A 203 14.29 -0.12 3.45
CA ASN A 203 13.88 -1.51 3.28
C ASN A 203 13.31 -1.78 1.88
N PHE A 204 12.65 -0.81 1.26
CA PHE A 204 12.15 -0.96 -0.11
C PHE A 204 13.26 -0.78 -1.14
N ALA A 205 14.12 0.23 -0.99
CA ALA A 205 15.26 0.49 -1.86
C ALA A 205 16.25 -0.69 -1.90
N ASP A 206 16.47 -1.36 -0.76
CA ASP A 206 17.30 -2.58 -0.65
C ASP A 206 16.53 -3.87 -1.05
N ALA A 207 15.34 -3.71 -1.62
CA ALA A 207 14.42 -4.77 -2.05
C ALA A 207 14.10 -5.81 -0.97
N GLN A 208 14.12 -5.44 0.31
CA GLN A 208 13.83 -6.32 1.46
C GLN A 208 12.34 -6.55 1.67
N THR A 209 11.49 -5.72 1.10
CA THR A 209 10.03 -5.76 1.23
C THR A 209 9.40 -6.12 -0.12
N PRO A 210 8.16 -6.66 -0.17
CA PRO A 210 7.44 -6.76 -1.44
C PRO A 210 7.16 -5.36 -2.02
N MET A 211 6.86 -5.27 -3.31
CA MET A 211 6.42 -4.00 -3.89
C MET A 211 4.94 -3.75 -3.59
N PRO A 212 4.57 -2.61 -2.95
CA PRO A 212 3.19 -2.29 -2.68
C PRO A 212 2.49 -1.83 -3.96
N ILE A 213 1.30 -2.37 -4.20
CA ILE A 213 0.42 -1.95 -5.31
C ILE A 213 -0.95 -1.64 -4.74
N ILE A 214 -1.42 -0.41 -4.90
CA ILE A 214 -2.82 -0.08 -4.62
C ILE A 214 -3.55 -0.01 -5.95
N VAL A 215 -4.72 -0.64 -6.04
CA VAL A 215 -5.55 -0.60 -7.25
C VAL A 215 -6.84 0.18 -6.99
N ALA A 216 -7.31 0.91 -7.99
CA ALA A 216 -8.60 1.59 -8.00
C ALA A 216 -9.27 1.38 -9.37
N ILE A 217 -10.57 1.61 -9.44
CA ILE A 217 -11.34 1.47 -10.69
C ILE A 217 -11.78 2.86 -11.13
N GLU A 218 -11.58 3.14 -12.43
CA GLU A 218 -12.05 4.36 -13.04
C GLU A 218 -13.58 4.38 -13.18
N ARG A 219 -14.19 5.52 -12.86
CA ARG A 219 -15.59 5.79 -13.15
C ARG A 219 -15.73 6.95 -14.11
N THR A 220 -16.41 6.72 -15.23
CA THR A 220 -16.73 7.77 -16.20
C THR A 220 -17.58 8.86 -15.56
N THR A 221 -17.27 10.12 -15.86
CA THR A 221 -17.97 11.28 -15.31
C THR A 221 -19.47 11.25 -15.62
N GLY A 222 -20.30 11.47 -14.60
CA GLY A 222 -21.76 11.48 -14.72
C GLY A 222 -22.42 10.10 -14.77
N GLN A 223 -21.63 9.01 -14.70
CA GLN A 223 -22.14 7.66 -14.57
C GLN A 223 -22.14 7.24 -13.09
N VAL A 224 -23.27 6.69 -12.63
CA VAL A 224 -23.41 6.13 -11.27
C VAL A 224 -22.98 4.65 -11.25
N GLN A 225 -23.08 3.98 -12.40
CA GLN A 225 -22.67 2.58 -12.54
C GLN A 225 -21.23 2.49 -13.02
N ILE A 226 -20.46 1.59 -12.39
CA ILE A 226 -19.13 1.20 -12.84
C ILE A 226 -19.31 0.08 -13.86
N ALA A 227 -18.81 0.29 -15.08
CA ALA A 227 -18.93 -0.70 -16.14
C ALA A 227 -17.99 -1.88 -15.86
N THR A 228 -18.37 -3.09 -16.29
CA THR A 228 -17.54 -4.29 -16.11
C THR A 228 -16.21 -4.23 -16.87
N ASN A 229 -16.09 -3.32 -17.84
CA ASN A 229 -14.88 -3.05 -18.62
C ASN A 229 -14.21 -1.71 -18.23
N SER A 230 -14.52 -1.18 -17.04
CA SER A 230 -13.85 0.01 -16.52
C SER A 230 -12.35 -0.23 -16.35
N THR A 231 -11.55 0.79 -16.64
CA THR A 231 -10.09 0.79 -16.47
C THR A 231 -9.73 0.56 -15.01
N ILE A 232 -8.87 -0.42 -14.74
CA ILE A 232 -8.22 -0.58 -13.43
C ILE A 232 -6.95 0.26 -13.43
N VAL A 233 -6.87 1.22 -12.53
CA VAL A 233 -5.68 2.04 -12.32
C VAL A 233 -4.88 1.46 -11.16
N GLU A 234 -3.59 1.24 -11.37
CA GLU A 234 -2.66 0.86 -10.32
C GLU A 234 -1.81 2.06 -9.89
N PHE A 235 -1.42 2.04 -8.61
CA PHE A 235 -0.50 2.96 -7.98
C PHE A 235 0.62 2.11 -7.36
N ASN A 236 1.85 2.29 -7.85
CA ASN A 236 3.07 1.71 -7.28
C ASN A 236 4.01 2.87 -6.85
N PRO A 237 5.13 2.61 -6.15
CA PRO A 237 6.00 3.68 -5.65
C PRO A 237 6.59 4.62 -6.72
N TRP A 238 6.57 4.24 -8.00
CA TRP A 238 7.15 5.04 -9.08
C TRP A 238 6.09 5.70 -9.97
N GLU A 239 4.97 5.03 -10.19
CA GLU A 239 4.03 5.40 -11.24
C GLU A 239 2.58 5.04 -10.93
N MET A 240 1.69 5.75 -11.62
CA MET A 240 0.28 5.38 -11.70
C MET A 240 -0.16 5.26 -13.15
N GLY A 241 -1.05 4.32 -13.41
CA GLY A 241 -1.46 4.03 -14.78
C GLY A 241 -2.23 2.75 -14.89
N SER A 242 -2.30 2.22 -16.12
CA SER A 242 -2.99 0.97 -16.39
C SER A 242 -2.43 0.31 -17.63
N TYR A 243 -2.40 -1.03 -17.58
CA TYR A 243 -2.18 -1.88 -18.74
C TYR A 243 -3.46 -2.08 -19.57
N ASP A 244 -4.63 -1.66 -19.07
CA ASP A 244 -5.88 -1.82 -19.79
C ASP A 244 -5.89 -1.01 -21.10
N PRO A 245 -6.52 -1.53 -22.18
CA PRO A 245 -6.62 -0.83 -23.47
C PRO A 245 -7.24 0.57 -23.41
N GLY A 246 -8.00 0.86 -22.35
CA GLY A 246 -8.65 2.15 -22.13
C GLY A 246 -7.68 3.30 -21.80
N LEU A 247 -6.51 2.97 -21.24
CA LEU A 247 -5.47 3.95 -20.84
C LEU A 247 -4.10 3.58 -21.41
N SER A 248 -3.63 2.34 -21.17
CA SER A 248 -2.37 1.78 -21.71
C SER A 248 -1.14 2.66 -21.51
N ALA A 249 -1.07 3.37 -20.37
CA ALA A 249 -0.06 4.36 -20.09
C ALA A 249 0.21 4.47 -18.59
N PHE A 250 1.43 4.89 -18.26
CA PHE A 250 1.87 5.16 -16.89
C PHE A 250 2.51 6.54 -16.79
N ALA A 251 2.13 7.28 -15.75
CA ALA A 251 2.68 8.58 -15.40
C ALA A 251 3.48 8.48 -14.09
N PRO A 252 4.56 9.26 -13.94
CA PRO A 252 5.38 9.26 -12.73
C PRO A 252 4.57 9.79 -11.55
N LEU A 253 4.34 8.94 -10.55
CA LEU A 253 3.37 9.18 -9.47
C LEU A 253 3.69 10.46 -8.69
N LYS A 254 4.97 10.63 -8.33
CA LYS A 254 5.48 11.81 -7.63
C LYS A 254 5.12 13.13 -8.31
N TYR A 255 5.02 13.12 -9.64
CA TYR A 255 4.84 14.32 -10.47
C TYR A 255 3.51 14.32 -11.22
N VAL A 256 2.56 13.45 -10.87
CA VAL A 256 1.33 13.21 -11.63
C VAL A 256 0.49 14.48 -11.88
N SER A 257 0.56 15.47 -11.00
CA SER A 257 -0.18 16.73 -11.14
C SER A 257 0.56 17.82 -11.91
N SER A 258 1.76 17.51 -12.39
CA SER A 258 2.52 18.42 -13.26
C SER A 258 1.87 18.53 -14.64
N SER A 259 2.12 19.63 -15.34
CA SER A 259 1.58 19.85 -16.68
C SER A 259 2.42 19.12 -17.73
N PHE A 260 1.96 17.94 -18.14
CA PHE A 260 2.56 17.18 -19.25
C PHE A 260 2.07 17.74 -20.59
N ASP A 261 3.00 18.00 -21.49
CA ASP A 261 2.74 18.35 -22.89
C ASP A 261 3.29 17.22 -23.77
N ASN A 262 2.39 16.57 -24.52
CA ASN A 262 2.68 15.38 -25.31
C ASN A 262 3.46 14.29 -24.52
N GLY A 263 3.07 14.08 -23.26
CA GLY A 263 3.66 13.07 -22.38
C GLY A 263 4.95 13.47 -21.67
N THR A 264 5.43 14.72 -21.79
CA THR A 264 6.67 15.17 -21.14
C THR A 264 6.50 16.52 -20.45
N LEU A 265 7.30 16.79 -19.42
CA LEU A 265 7.34 18.11 -18.77
C LEU A 265 8.24 19.08 -19.54
N LYS A 266 7.77 20.32 -19.75
CA LYS A 266 8.54 21.36 -20.48
C LYS A 266 9.85 21.68 -19.77
N ARG A 267 10.89 22.01 -20.56
CA ARG A 267 12.11 22.60 -20.00
C ARG A 267 11.78 23.96 -19.37
N GLY A 268 12.36 24.23 -18.20
CA GLY A 268 12.07 25.44 -17.42
C GLY A 268 10.73 25.48 -16.67
N SER A 269 9.86 24.46 -16.77
CA SER A 269 8.65 24.41 -15.94
C SER A 269 8.94 23.94 -14.51
N HIS A 270 8.06 24.32 -13.59
CA HIS A 270 8.00 23.73 -12.25
C HIS A 270 7.30 22.37 -12.29
N CYS A 271 7.69 21.49 -11.38
CA CYS A 271 6.99 20.24 -11.10
C CYS A 271 6.02 20.47 -9.94
N ILE A 272 4.91 19.74 -9.91
CA ILE A 272 4.03 19.64 -8.74
C ILE A 272 4.20 18.26 -8.14
N ALA A 273 4.36 18.19 -6.81
CA ALA A 273 4.49 16.94 -6.07
C ALA A 273 3.61 16.93 -4.81
N GLY A 274 3.36 15.73 -4.26
CA GLY A 274 2.60 15.55 -3.02
C GLY A 274 1.12 15.20 -3.19
N VAL A 275 0.61 15.12 -4.44
CA VAL A 275 -0.77 14.61 -4.69
C VAL A 275 -0.92 13.17 -4.24
N ASP A 276 0.14 12.40 -4.38
CA ASP A 276 0.21 11.00 -4.01
C ASP A 276 0.38 10.78 -2.49
N ASN A 277 -0.17 11.67 -1.66
CA ASN A 277 -0.27 11.43 -0.21
C ASN A 277 -0.82 10.00 0.02
N VAL A 278 -0.17 9.23 0.89
CA VAL A 278 -0.45 7.81 1.09
C VAL A 278 -1.92 7.56 1.45
N VAL A 279 -2.50 8.45 2.27
CA VAL A 279 -3.90 8.38 2.70
C VAL A 279 -4.85 8.73 1.56
N PHE A 280 -4.47 9.66 0.68
CA PHE A 280 -5.24 9.98 -0.51
C PHE A 280 -5.25 8.81 -1.51
N VAL A 281 -4.12 8.12 -1.72
CA VAL A 281 -4.04 6.92 -2.56
C VAL A 281 -4.87 5.77 -1.96
N MET A 282 -4.74 5.52 -0.65
CA MET A 282 -5.55 4.54 0.08
C MET A 282 -7.06 4.87 -0.03
N GLY A 283 -7.43 6.13 0.19
CA GLY A 283 -8.81 6.63 0.12
C GLY A 283 -9.40 6.53 -1.28
N THR A 284 -8.61 6.77 -2.31
CA THR A 284 -8.99 6.57 -3.72
C THR A 284 -9.45 5.14 -3.98
N SER A 285 -8.69 4.16 -3.49
CA SER A 285 -9.04 2.73 -3.60
C SER A 285 -10.25 2.34 -2.73
N ALA A 286 -10.60 3.15 -1.73
CA ALA A 286 -11.63 2.88 -0.75
C ALA A 286 -12.86 3.82 -0.86
N SER A 287 -13.05 4.55 -1.97
CA SER A 287 -14.08 5.58 -2.08
C SER A 287 -15.53 5.05 -1.97
N LEU A 288 -15.75 3.75 -2.18
CA LEU A 288 -17.04 3.07 -1.97
C LEU A 288 -17.53 3.16 -0.52
N PHE A 289 -16.66 3.46 0.44
CA PHE A 289 -17.06 3.73 1.82
C PHE A 289 -18.13 4.82 1.94
N ASN A 290 -18.10 5.81 1.04
CA ASN A 290 -19.10 6.86 0.98
C ASN A 290 -20.49 6.32 0.66
N GLN A 291 -20.60 5.24 -0.12
CA GLN A 291 -21.88 4.58 -0.43
C GLN A 291 -22.31 3.56 0.64
N ALA A 292 -21.35 2.84 1.23
CA ALA A 292 -21.65 1.88 2.30
C ALA A 292 -22.16 2.57 3.57
N PHE A 293 -21.58 3.72 3.94
CA PHE A 293 -22.08 4.56 5.05
C PHE A 293 -23.54 4.98 4.86
N LEU A 294 -23.94 5.34 3.63
CA LEU A 294 -25.33 5.71 3.30
C LEU A 294 -26.34 4.56 3.46
N GLN A 295 -25.88 3.31 3.61
CA GLN A 295 -26.75 2.15 3.83
C GLN A 295 -26.72 1.64 5.28
N ILE A 296 -25.80 2.12 6.13
CA ILE A 296 -25.72 1.69 7.54
C ILE A 296 -26.91 2.20 8.35
N ASP A 297 -27.50 3.34 7.99
CA ASP A 297 -28.77 3.82 8.59
C ASP A 297 -29.94 2.84 8.39
N LYS A 298 -29.80 1.88 7.46
CA LYS A 298 -30.82 0.85 7.18
C LYS A 298 -30.52 -0.49 7.86
N ALA A 299 -29.38 -0.62 8.55
CA ALA A 299 -29.03 -1.82 9.29
C ALA A 299 -29.63 -1.78 10.70
N ASN A 300 -30.27 -2.86 11.12
CA ASN A 300 -30.76 -3.00 12.50
C ASN A 300 -29.58 -3.36 13.44
N ASN A 301 -29.53 -2.77 14.64
CA ASN A 301 -28.53 -3.01 15.70
C ASN A 301 -27.08 -2.58 15.36
N VAL A 302 -26.90 -1.37 14.83
CA VAL A 302 -25.57 -0.78 14.63
C VAL A 302 -24.99 -0.33 15.99
N PRO A 303 -23.73 -0.67 16.33
CA PRO A 303 -23.08 -0.20 17.54
C PRO A 303 -22.98 1.34 17.62
N ASP A 304 -23.20 1.92 18.80
CA ASP A 304 -23.29 3.38 19.01
C ASP A 304 -22.04 4.17 18.58
N PHE A 305 -20.85 3.58 18.67
CA PHE A 305 -19.62 4.25 18.22
C PHE A 305 -19.63 4.44 16.70
N LEU A 306 -20.17 3.45 15.96
CA LEU A 306 -20.30 3.51 14.52
C LEU A 306 -21.37 4.54 14.14
N LEU A 307 -22.49 4.60 14.87
CA LEU A 307 -23.54 5.61 14.69
C LEU A 307 -23.08 7.05 14.97
N LYS A 308 -22.18 7.24 15.95
CA LYS A 308 -21.56 8.55 16.22
C LYS A 308 -20.57 8.98 15.14
N ALA A 309 -19.74 8.05 14.66
CA ALA A 309 -18.88 8.30 13.50
C ALA A 309 -19.72 8.65 12.27
N ILE A 310 -20.83 7.93 12.04
CA ILE A 310 -21.83 8.16 11.00
C ILE A 310 -22.42 9.57 11.08
N ASN A 311 -23.04 9.95 12.20
CA ASN A 311 -23.73 11.24 12.31
C ASN A 311 -22.81 12.46 12.17
N ASN A 312 -21.55 12.35 12.62
CA ASN A 312 -20.59 13.44 12.49
C ASN A 312 -20.00 13.54 11.07
N THR A 313 -19.99 12.45 10.31
CA THR A 313 -19.42 12.39 8.96
C THR A 313 -20.47 12.54 7.85
N LEU A 314 -21.72 12.13 8.07
CA LEU A 314 -22.78 12.08 7.04
C LEU A 314 -23.57 13.37 6.84
N ALA A 315 -23.59 14.29 7.82
CA ALA A 315 -24.25 15.59 7.64
C ALA A 315 -23.62 16.42 6.48
N ASP A 316 -22.39 16.10 6.08
CA ASP A 316 -21.66 16.84 5.05
C ASP A 316 -21.62 16.16 3.66
N ILE A 317 -21.93 14.86 3.49
CA ILE A 317 -21.50 14.08 2.30
C ILE A 317 -22.57 13.92 1.19
N GLY A 318 -23.83 14.25 1.45
CA GLY A 318 -24.99 13.77 0.67
C GLY A 318 -25.21 14.27 -0.77
N GLU A 319 -24.70 15.42 -1.21
CA GLU A 319 -25.19 16.04 -2.47
C GLU A 319 -24.16 16.26 -3.61
N GLU A 320 -22.87 15.87 -3.49
CA GLU A 320 -21.81 16.41 -4.39
C GLU A 320 -20.93 15.39 -5.16
N ASN A 321 -21.37 14.16 -5.45
CA ASN A 321 -20.50 13.13 -6.07
C ASN A 321 -19.21 12.84 -5.25
N ARG A 322 -19.27 12.94 -3.92
CA ARG A 322 -18.11 12.74 -3.03
C ARG A 322 -17.66 11.27 -2.93
N ASP A 323 -18.24 10.35 -3.68
CA ASP A 323 -17.86 8.93 -3.75
C ASP A 323 -16.78 8.62 -4.81
N ILE A 324 -16.24 9.65 -5.47
CA ILE A 324 -15.10 9.56 -6.41
C ILE A 324 -13.94 10.38 -5.86
N ALA A 325 -12.74 9.80 -5.82
CA ALA A 325 -11.52 10.58 -5.62
C ALA A 325 -11.09 11.25 -6.93
N ASN A 326 -10.83 12.56 -6.86
CA ASN A 326 -10.47 13.36 -8.03
C ASN A 326 -8.95 13.39 -8.21
N TRP A 327 -8.45 12.71 -9.24
CA TRP A 327 -7.03 12.75 -9.65
C TRP A 327 -6.74 13.70 -10.83
N PRO A 328 -5.72 14.57 -10.73
CA PRO A 328 -5.21 15.30 -11.89
C PRO A 328 -4.91 14.31 -13.03
N ASN A 329 -5.31 14.65 -14.25
CA ASN A 329 -5.08 13.77 -15.39
C ASN A 329 -3.77 14.15 -16.10
N PRO A 330 -2.66 13.39 -15.94
CA PRO A 330 -1.41 13.65 -16.63
C PRO A 330 -1.46 13.27 -18.12
N PHE A 331 -2.43 12.44 -18.53
CA PHE A 331 -2.51 11.85 -19.86
C PHE A 331 -3.20 12.76 -20.90
N ILE A 332 -3.65 13.95 -20.50
CA ILE A 332 -4.28 14.92 -21.41
C ILE A 332 -3.33 15.26 -22.57
N GLY A 333 -3.82 15.16 -23.81
CA GLY A 333 -3.06 15.54 -25.00
C GLY A 333 -1.98 14.55 -25.43
N THR A 334 -1.87 13.39 -24.77
CA THR A 334 -1.07 12.28 -25.28
C THR A 334 -1.81 11.59 -26.43
N THR A 335 -1.08 11.00 -27.38
CA THR A 335 -1.66 10.13 -28.44
C THR A 335 -2.19 8.79 -27.90
N LEU A 336 -2.04 8.57 -26.60
CA LEU A 336 -2.59 7.47 -25.83
C LEU A 336 -4.06 7.78 -25.54
N LYS A 337 -4.95 6.93 -26.01
CA LYS A 337 -6.39 7.18 -25.99
C LYS A 337 -6.87 7.51 -24.57
N THR A 338 -7.61 8.60 -24.50
CA THR A 338 -8.13 9.23 -23.29
C THR A 338 -9.45 8.62 -22.89
N ILE A 339 -9.56 8.05 -21.69
CA ILE A 339 -10.64 8.40 -20.75
C ILE A 339 -9.97 8.48 -19.37
N LEU A 340 -9.58 9.69 -18.99
CA LEU A 340 -9.59 10.15 -17.61
C LEU A 340 -10.18 11.56 -17.79
N THR A 341 -11.47 11.73 -17.54
CA THR A 341 -12.11 13.02 -17.85
C THR A 341 -11.46 14.14 -17.02
N PRO A 342 -11.40 15.38 -17.54
CA PRO A 342 -10.68 16.47 -16.89
C PRO A 342 -11.36 16.84 -15.58
N ILE A 343 -10.59 16.92 -14.49
CA ILE A 343 -11.01 17.69 -13.32
C ILE A 343 -11.11 19.14 -13.76
N ARG A 344 -12.22 19.80 -13.41
CA ARG A 344 -12.36 21.25 -13.58
C ARG A 344 -11.14 21.93 -12.98
N ARG A 345 -10.49 22.81 -13.75
CA ARG A 345 -9.55 23.78 -13.18
C ARG A 345 -10.27 24.51 -12.04
N PHE A 346 -9.71 24.45 -10.83
CA PHE A 346 -10.01 25.45 -9.82
C PHE A 346 -9.23 26.72 -10.15
#